data_AF-A0AA36BD09-F1
#
_entry.id   AF-A0AA36BD09-F1
#
_cell.length_a   1.000
_cell.length_b   1.000
_cell.length_c   1.000
_cell.angle_alpha   90.00
_cell.angle_beta   90.00
_cell.angle_gamma   90.00
#
_symmetry.space_group_name_H-M   'P 1'
#
loop_
_entity.id
_entity.type
_entity.pdbx_description
1 polymer ?
#
loop_
_entity_poly.entity_id
_entity_poly.type
_entity_poly.pdbx_seq_one_letter_code
_entity_poly.pdbx_strand_id
1 'polypeptide(L)'
;MKGILDLSAEEAGMSVVGILTAVSHNMFKNRPVYAGIQRHIAFGLIGLYLGNLIKNYRLDYNRRKWIYIEDYMAKHPERFPEAPKLLYKDVLLQWRPVR
;
A
#
# COMPACT_ATOMS: atom_id res chain seq x y z
N MET A 1 9.37 -17.36 4.99
CA MET A 1 8.00 -17.27 5.56
C MET A 1 7.86 -15.87 6.12
N LYS A 2 6.96 -15.02 5.59
CA LYS A 2 6.68 -13.70 6.23
C LYS A 2 6.19 -13.99 7.64
N GLY A 3 6.83 -13.38 8.63
CA GLY A 3 6.48 -13.60 10.02
C GLY A 3 5.03 -13.20 10.27
N ILE A 4 4.38 -13.88 11.21
CA ILE A 4 3.03 -13.54 11.71
C ILE A 4 2.94 -12.07 12.19
N LEU A 5 4.08 -11.39 12.36
CA LEU A 5 4.23 -10.02 12.83
C LEU A 5 4.44 -8.96 11.72
N ASP A 6 4.61 -9.34 10.45
CA ASP A 6 4.73 -8.36 9.34
C ASP A 6 3.33 -7.91 8.87
N LEU A 7 2.62 -7.18 9.73
CA LEU A 7 1.31 -6.63 9.41
C LEU A 7 1.46 -5.52 8.36
N SER A 8 0.91 -5.73 7.18
CA SER A 8 0.95 -4.74 6.11
C SER A 8 0.05 -3.55 6.47
N ALA A 9 0.38 -2.35 5.98
CA ALA A 9 -0.43 -1.16 6.24
C ALA A 9 -1.91 -1.34 5.84
N GLU A 10 -2.17 -2.12 4.78
CA GLU A 10 -3.50 -2.46 4.31
C GLU A 10 -4.27 -3.37 5.29
N GLU A 11 -3.59 -4.34 5.89
CA GLU A 11 -4.17 -5.26 6.89
C GLU A 11 -4.45 -4.51 8.21
N ALA A 12 -3.49 -3.70 8.67
CA ALA A 12 -3.62 -2.86 9.85
C ALA A 12 -4.75 -1.84 9.71
N GLY A 13 -4.80 -1.13 8.58
CA GLY A 13 -5.81 -0.11 8.31
C GLY A 13 -7.22 -0.69 8.29
N MET A 14 -7.42 -1.82 7.61
CA MET A 14 -8.74 -2.44 7.52
C MET A 14 -9.21 -3.06 8.85
N SER A 15 -8.30 -3.60 9.66
CA SER A 15 -8.63 -4.03 11.03
C SER A 15 -9.10 -2.87 11.92
N VAL A 16 -8.43 -1.72 11.85
CA VAL A 16 -8.84 -0.52 12.59
C VAL A 16 -10.21 -0.04 12.12
N VAL A 17 -10.45 0.02 10.80
CA VAL A 17 -11.77 0.37 10.23
C VAL A 17 -12.85 -0.61 10.70
N GLY A 18 -12.55 -1.91 10.79
CA GLY A 18 -13.45 -2.91 11.35
C GLY A 18 -13.85 -2.61 12.79
N ILE A 19 -12.87 -2.31 13.65
CA ILE A 19 -13.12 -1.94 15.05
C ILE A 19 -13.92 -0.63 15.15
N LEU A 20 -13.56 0.39 14.36
CA LEU A 20 -14.29 1.66 14.31
C LEU A 20 -15.74 1.49 13.85
N THR A 21 -16.01 0.53 12.97
CA THR A 21 -17.37 0.19 12.52
C THR A 21 -18.20 -0.39 13.68
N ALA A 22 -17.60 -1.27 14.49
CA ALA A 22 -18.25 -1.80 15.69
C ALA A 22 -18.50 -0.71 16.75
N VAL A 23 -17.55 0.22 16.94
CA VAL A 23 -17.72 1.40 17.81
C VAL A 23 -18.86 2.29 17.31
N SER A 24 -18.87 2.61 16.02
CA SER A 24 -19.89 3.46 15.39
C SER A 24 -21.28 2.84 15.54
N HIS A 25 -21.40 1.53 15.33
CA HIS A 25 -22.67 0.82 15.52
C HIS A 25 -23.18 0.90 16.96
N ASN A 26 -22.30 0.81 17.97
CA ASN A 26 -22.72 0.95 19.36
C ASN A 26 -23.15 2.38 19.69
N MET A 27 -22.47 3.38 19.11
CA MET A 27 -22.84 4.79 19.24
C MET A 27 -24.23 5.07 18.65
N PHE A 28 -24.54 4.55 17.46
CA PHE A 28 -25.88 4.68 16.86
C PHE A 28 -27.00 4.03 17.68
N LYS A 29 -26.68 3.03 18.51
CA LYS A 29 -27.65 2.36 19.38
C LYS A 29 -27.70 2.94 20.79
N ASN A 30 -27.05 4.08 21.04
CA ASN A 30 -26.90 4.68 22.37
C ASN A 30 -26.39 3.68 23.41
N ARG A 31 -25.52 2.76 22.99
CA ARG A 31 -24.84 1.79 23.86
C ARG A 31 -23.42 2.29 24.17
N PRO A 32 -22.84 1.96 25.33
CA PRO A 32 -21.43 2.27 25.62
C PRO A 32 -20.51 1.74 24.52
N VAL A 33 -19.52 2.52 24.11
CA VAL A 33 -18.63 2.20 22.97
C VAL A 33 -17.91 0.85 23.13
N TYR A 34 -17.50 0.51 24.35
CA TYR A 34 -16.83 -0.74 24.69
C TYR A 34 -17.78 -1.95 24.87
N ALA A 35 -19.09 -1.76 24.77
CA ALA A 35 -20.05 -2.84 24.96
C ALA A 35 -19.91 -3.93 23.87
N GLY A 36 -19.81 -5.19 24.30
CA GLY A 36 -19.73 -6.35 23.39
C GLY A 36 -18.35 -6.53 22.76
N ILE A 37 -17.34 -6.90 23.56
CA ILE A 37 -15.96 -7.12 23.10
C ILE A 37 -15.86 -8.16 21.97
N GLN A 38 -16.72 -9.20 22.01
CA GLN A 38 -16.80 -10.23 20.96
C GLN A 38 -17.09 -9.62 19.59
N ARG A 39 -17.86 -8.53 19.54
CA ARG A 39 -18.21 -7.85 18.30
C ARG A 39 -17.02 -7.08 17.75
N HIS A 40 -16.30 -6.34 18.59
CA HIS A 40 -15.08 -5.64 18.19
C HIS A 40 -14.01 -6.60 17.65
N ILE A 41 -13.82 -7.73 18.33
CA ILE A 41 -12.89 -8.78 17.89
C ILE A 41 -13.34 -9.37 16.55
N ALA A 42 -14.63 -9.71 16.40
CA ALA A 42 -15.16 -10.27 15.15
C ALA A 42 -14.99 -9.30 13.97
N PHE A 43 -15.37 -8.03 14.12
CA PHE A 43 -15.21 -7.03 13.06
C PHE A 43 -13.74 -6.71 12.78
N GLY A 44 -12.86 -6.73 13.78
CA GLY A 44 -11.42 -6.57 13.59
C GLY A 44 -10.80 -7.70 12.77
N LEU A 45 -11.19 -8.96 13.02
CA LEU A 45 -10.76 -10.12 12.25
C LEU A 45 -11.30 -10.10 10.82
N ILE A 46 -12.56 -9.72 10.63
CA ILE A 46 -13.15 -9.52 9.29
C ILE A 46 -12.36 -8.42 8.54
N GLY A 47 -12.03 -7.32 9.22
CA GLY A 47 -11.20 -6.27 8.66
C GLY A 47 -9.82 -6.77 8.23
N LEU A 48 -9.18 -7.62 9.04
CA LEU A 48 -7.88 -8.22 8.70
C LEU A 48 -7.96 -9.06 7.43
N TYR A 49 -8.98 -9.93 7.34
CA TYR A 49 -9.22 -10.77 6.18
C TYR A 49 -9.44 -9.94 4.91
N LEU A 50 -10.28 -8.90 4.98
CA LEU A 50 -10.51 -7.98 3.86
C LEU A 50 -9.23 -7.22 3.47
N GLY A 51 -8.43 -6.80 4.44
CA GLY A 51 -7.15 -6.16 4.19
C GLY A 51 -6.18 -7.05 3.43
N ASN A 52 -6.16 -8.36 3.74
CA ASN A 52 -5.34 -9.32 3.00
C ASN A 52 -5.79 -9.46 1.53
N LEU A 53 -7.10 -9.52 1.28
CA LEU A 53 -7.64 -9.57 -0.09
C LEU A 53 -7.27 -8.32 -0.90
N ILE A 54 -7.42 -7.13 -0.30
CA ILE A 54 -7.08 -5.86 -0.94
C ILE A 54 -5.58 -5.80 -1.26
N LYS A 55 -4.74 -6.21 -0.32
CA LYS A 55 -3.27 -6.27 -0.49
C LYS A 55 -2.90 -7.18 -1.68
N ASN A 56 -3.45 -8.38 -1.74
CA ASN A 56 -3.17 -9.32 -2.83
C ASN A 56 -3.64 -8.75 -4.18
N TYR A 57 -4.84 -8.17 -4.22
CA TYR A 57 -5.35 -7.52 -5.42
C TYR A 57 -4.44 -6.36 -5.90
N ARG A 58 -3.97 -5.51 -4.97
CA ARG A 58 -3.06 -4.40 -5.28
C ARG A 58 -1.72 -4.91 -5.81
N LEU A 59 -1.15 -5.92 -5.17
CA LEU A 59 0.11 -6.54 -5.61
C LEU A 59 -0.03 -7.15 -7.00
N ASP A 60 -1.13 -7.85 -7.26
CA ASP A 60 -1.40 -8.44 -8.57
C ASP A 60 -1.59 -7.39 -9.67
N TYR A 61 -2.31 -6.32 -9.35
CA TYR A 61 -2.48 -5.20 -10.26
C TYR A 61 -1.14 -4.56 -10.62
N ASN A 62 -0.32 -4.24 -9.61
CA ASN A 62 1.01 -3.66 -9.83
C ASN A 62 1.93 -4.61 -10.59
N ARG A 63 1.93 -5.89 -10.24
CA ARG A 63 2.71 -6.92 -10.94
C ARG A 63 2.35 -6.99 -12.41
N ARG A 64 1.05 -7.04 -12.75
CA ARG A 64 0.60 -7.03 -14.15
C ARG A 64 1.08 -5.76 -14.87
N LYS A 65 0.90 -4.60 -14.25
CA LYS A 65 1.35 -3.32 -14.83
C LYS A 65 2.86 -3.32 -15.13
N TRP A 66 3.68 -3.79 -14.19
CA TRP A 66 5.13 -3.88 -14.38
C TRP A 66 5.51 -4.84 -15.52
N ILE A 67 4.89 -6.02 -15.57
CA ILE A 67 5.11 -6.99 -16.66
C ILE A 67 4.80 -6.37 -18.02
N TYR A 68 3.69 -5.63 -18.16
CA TYR A 68 3.35 -4.97 -19.42
C TYR A 68 4.36 -3.89 -19.82
N ILE A 69 4.85 -3.09 -18.86
CA ILE A 69 5.84 -2.05 -19.13
C ILE A 69 7.16 -2.68 -19.58
N GLU A 70 7.62 -3.72 -18.87
CA GLU A 70 8.86 -4.43 -19.19
C GLU A 70 8.79 -5.09 -20.56
N ASP A 71 7.69 -5.81 -20.86
CA ASP A 71 7.45 -6.42 -22.17
C ASP A 71 7.42 -5.37 -23.30
N TYR A 72 6.81 -4.19 -23.05
CA TYR A 72 6.78 -3.09 -24.00
C TYR A 72 8.18 -2.52 -24.27
N MET A 73 8.97 -2.29 -23.22
CA MET A 73 10.34 -1.80 -23.34
C MET A 73 11.23 -2.80 -24.10
N ALA A 74 11.08 -4.10 -23.84
CA ALA A 74 11.83 -5.16 -24.51
C ALA A 74 11.51 -5.26 -26.02
N LYS A 75 10.25 -5.01 -26.40
CA LYS A 75 9.81 -5.03 -27.82
C LYS A 75 10.22 -3.80 -28.61
N HIS A 76 10.41 -2.66 -27.93
CA HIS A 76 10.69 -1.37 -28.55
C HIS A 76 11.99 -0.72 -28.04
N PRO A 77 13.14 -1.39 -28.15
CA PRO A 77 14.41 -0.82 -27.67
C PRO A 77 14.77 0.48 -28.39
N GLU A 78 14.31 0.69 -29.63
CA GLU A 78 14.53 1.92 -30.41
C GLU A 78 13.92 3.17 -29.78
N ARG A 79 12.87 3.01 -28.97
CA ARG A 79 12.19 4.14 -28.28
C ARG A 79 12.85 4.48 -26.95
N PHE A 80 13.65 3.57 -26.41
CA PHE A 80 14.31 3.71 -25.10
C PHE A 80 15.83 3.57 -25.24
N PRO A 81 16.49 4.48 -25.99
CA PRO A 81 17.95 4.45 -26.09
C PRO A 81 18.58 4.64 -24.71
N GLU A 82 19.63 3.88 -24.41
CA GLU A 82 20.39 4.06 -23.16
C GLU A 82 21.05 5.45 -23.17
N ALA A 83 20.65 6.29 -22.21
CA ALA A 83 21.29 7.59 -22.05
C ALA A 83 22.76 7.39 -21.63
N PRO A 84 23.70 8.14 -22.22
CA PRO A 84 25.10 8.08 -21.81
C PRO A 84 25.22 8.48 -20.33
N LYS A 85 25.92 7.66 -19.54
CA LYS A 85 26.19 7.94 -18.12
C LYS A 85 27.23 9.06 -18.02
N LEU A 86 26.78 10.30 -17.89
CA LEU A 86 27.65 11.46 -17.67
C LEU A 86 28.11 11.50 -16.21
N LEU A 87 29.41 11.66 -15.98
CA LEU A 87 29.95 11.87 -14.63
C LEU A 87 29.74 13.34 -14.24
N TYR A 88 29.61 13.62 -12.94
CA TYR A 88 29.47 15.00 -12.44
C TYR A 88 30.62 15.92 -12.86
N LYS A 89 31.81 15.38 -13.11
CA LYS A 89 32.95 16.14 -13.64
C LYS A 89 32.72 16.65 -15.07
N ASP A 90 31.87 15.97 -15.85
CA ASP A 90 31.59 16.28 -17.24
C ASP A 90 30.36 17.20 -17.39
N VAL A 91 29.69 17.54 -16.27
CA VAL A 91 28.47 18.36 -16.24
C VAL A 91 28.71 19.66 -15.46
N LEU A 92 28.64 20.79 -16.14
CA LEU A 92 28.68 22.12 -15.52
C LEU A 92 27.26 22.60 -15.23
N LEU A 93 26.80 22.42 -13.99
CA LEU A 93 25.53 22.97 -13.52
C LEU A 93 25.71 24.42 -13.06
N GLN A 94 24.68 25.24 -13.25
CA GLN A 94 24.66 26.59 -12.70
C GLN A 94 24.69 26.53 -11.17
N TRP A 95 25.77 27.03 -10.57
CA TRP A 95 25.84 27.19 -9.12
C TRP A 95 25.00 28.40 -8.68
N ARG A 96 24.02 28.18 -7.79
CA ARG A 96 23.24 29.25 -7.16
C ARG A 96 23.49 29.22 -5.65
N PRO A 97 24.22 30.19 -5.09
CA PRO A 97 24.42 30.25 -3.65
C PRO A 97 23.10 30.57 -2.94
N VAL A 98 22.85 29.92 -1.81
CA VAL A 98 21.82 30.34 -0.86
C VAL A 98 22.41 31.50 -0.06
N ARG A 99 21.79 32.67 -0.14
CA ARG A 99 22.16 33.88 0.60
C ARG A 99 21.21 34.09 1.76
#